data_AF-A0A2W5NRG0-F1
#
_entry.id   AF-A0A2W5NRG0-F1
#
_cell.length_a   1.000
_cell.length_b   1.000
_cell.length_c   1.000
_cell.angle_alpha   90.00
_cell.angle_beta   90.00
_cell.angle_gamma   90.00
#
_symmetry.space_group_name_H-M   'P 1'
#
loop_
_entity.id
_entity.type
_entity.pdbx_description
1 polymer ?
#
loop_
_entity_poly.entity_id
_entity_poly.type
_entity_poly.pdbx_seq_one_letter_code
_entity_poly.pdbx_strand_id
1 'polypeptide(L)' 'MRILLIDDDRKAARVLARGLQEEGFVVD' A
#
# COMPACT_ATOMS: atom_id res chain seq x y z
N MET A 1 7.72 9.19 -4.70
CA MET A 1 6.41 9.69 -4.21
C MET A 1 6.01 8.85 -3.00
N ARG A 2 5.34 9.44 -2.00
CA ARG A 2 4.98 8.76 -0.74
C ARG A 2 3.46 8.72 -0.60
N ILE A 3 2.91 7.56 -0.23
CA ILE A 3 1.47 7.29 -0.17
C ILE A 3 1.13 6.79 1.23
N LEU A 4 0.12 7.39 1.88
CA LEU A 4 -0.46 6.85 3.10
C LEU A 4 -1.66 5.97 2.72
N LEU A 5 -1.63 4.70 3.10
CA LEU A 5 -2.70 3.76 2.81
C LEU A 5 -3.57 3.53 4.05
N ILE A 6 -4.82 3.97 3.98
CA ILE A 6 -5.83 3.74 5.04
C ILE A 6 -6.95 2.90 4.45
N ASP A 7 -7.10 1.69 4.97
CA ASP A 7 -8.13 0.73 4.57
C ASP A 7 -8.54 -0.08 5.81
N ASP A 8 -9.83 -0.36 5.98
CA ASP A 8 -10.37 -1.12 7.10
C ASP A 8 -10.21 -2.64 6.92
N ASP A 9 -10.08 -3.10 5.68
CA ASP A 9 -9.71 -4.47 5.35
C ASP A 9 -8.19 -4.65 5.32
N ARG A 10 -7.66 -5.27 6.38
CA ARG A 10 -6.23 -5.56 6.52
C ARG A 10 -5.64 -6.43 5.40
N LYS A 11 -6.44 -7.31 4.78
CA LYS A 11 -5.98 -8.15 3.69
C LYS A 11 -5.87 -7.33 2.42
N ALA A 12 -6.89 -6.53 2.11
CA ALA A 12 -6.87 -5.62 0.97
C ALA A 12 -5.70 -4.62 1.09
N ALA A 13 -5.55 -4.00 2.27
CA ALA A 13 -4.45 -3.10 2.58
C ALA A 13 -3.08 -3.70 2.28
N ARG A 14 -2.85 -4.96 2.67
CA ARG A 14 -1.57 -5.64 2.45
C ARG A 14 -1.31 -5.93 0.97
N VAL A 15 -2.33 -6.37 0.24
CA VAL A 15 -2.21 -6.66 -1.20
C VAL A 15 -1.90 -5.38 -1.96
N LEU A 16 -2.60 -4.30 -1.65
CA LEU A 16 -2.41 -3.00 -2.30
C LEU A 16 -1.07 -2.37 -1.94
N ALA A 17 -0.67 -2.37 -0.67
CA ALA A 17 0.64 -1.87 -0.25
C ALA A 17 1.78 -2.60 -0.98
N ARG A 18 1.67 -3.92 -1.14
CA ARG A 18 2.66 -4.71 -1.88
C ARG A 18 2.74 -4.31 -3.34
N GLY A 19 1.62 -4.17 -4.04
CA GLY A 19 1.61 -3.75 -5.45
C GLY A 19 2.23 -2.36 -5.64
N LEU A 20 1.88 -1.41 -4.76
CA LEU A 20 2.45 -0.06 -4.79
C LEU A 20 3.96 -0.06 -4.52
N GLN A 21 4.43 -0.89 -3.60
CA GLN A 21 5.86 -1.06 -3.34
C GLN A 21 6.59 -1.68 -4.53
N GLU A 22 6.00 -2.66 -5.21
CA GLU A 22 6.54 -3.27 -6.43
C GLU A 22 6.64 -2.26 -7.59
N GLU A 23 5.76 -1.28 -7.65
CA GLU A 23 5.83 -0.14 -8.59
C GLU A 23 6.84 0.95 -8.16
N GLY A 24 7.47 0.81 -6.99
CA GLY A 24 8.51 1.72 -6.49
C GLY A 24 7.98 2.87 -5.61
N PHE A 25 6.72 2.81 -5.17
CA PHE A 25 6.18 3.76 -4.21
C PHE A 25 6.59 3.42 -2.78
N VAL A 26 6.84 4.46 -1.98
CA VAL A 26 6.97 4.30 -0.52
C VAL A 26 5.57 4.42 0.07
N VAL A 27 5.11 3.36 0.74
CA VAL A 27 3.80 3.29 1.38
C VAL A 27 3.96 3.33 2.89
N ASP A 28 3.21 4.23 3.55
CA ASP A 28 3.02 4.28 5.01
C ASP A 28 1.65 3.76 5.42
#